data_AF-A0A167RAL3-F1
#
_entry.id   AF-A0A167RAL3-F1
#
_cell.length_a   1.000
_cell.length_b   1.000
_cell.length_c   1.000
_cell.angle_alpha   90.00
_cell.angle_beta   90.00
_cell.angle_gamma   90.00
#
_symmetry.space_group_name_H-M   'P 1'
#
loop_
_entity.id
_entity.type
_entity.pdbx_description
1 polymer ?
#
loop_
_entity_poly.entity_id
_entity_poly.type
_entity_poly.pdbx_seq_one_letter_code
_entity_poly.pdbx_strand_id
1 'polypeptide(L)'
;MILPSDYTKLKTKIGKGFSHMKADEWKSWVLVYSPVLLKPVLLSNMFNGWMHYVKACRILVKPSISFIEIDQAHRYLQEFCQSCEDTYKPKVLTCNMHLHLHLHDTIRDFGPVYGYWLFGFERYNGLLKNNKTNRKNGFETTYMTKFTADAYKADYIRNTLSCSSLIPFLPLFEKLTSTTTPITTYATYAPTNQQPF
;
A
#
# COMPACT_ATOMS: atom_id res chain seq x y z
N MET A 1 -20.84 -3.74 -9.73
CA MET A 1 -19.83 -2.66 -9.63
C MET A 1 -18.52 -3.21 -10.16
N ILE A 2 -18.00 -2.62 -11.23
CA ILE A 2 -16.69 -2.98 -11.81
C ILE A 2 -15.64 -2.09 -11.13
N LEU A 3 -14.53 -2.68 -10.72
CA LEU A 3 -13.47 -1.99 -9.97
C LEU A 3 -12.26 -1.76 -10.90
N PRO A 4 -11.65 -0.55 -10.93
CA PRO A 4 -10.43 -0.34 -11.68
C PRO A 4 -9.27 -1.20 -11.16
N SER A 5 -8.26 -1.43 -11.99
CA SER A 5 -7.10 -2.30 -11.69
C SER A 5 -6.38 -1.96 -10.39
N ASP A 6 -6.35 -0.69 -10.02
CA ASP A 6 -5.52 -0.18 -8.93
C ASP A 6 -6.19 -0.28 -7.55
N TYR A 7 -7.35 -0.93 -7.49
CA TYR A 7 -8.14 -1.07 -6.28
C TYR A 7 -8.36 -2.54 -5.93
N THR A 8 -8.24 -2.85 -4.64
CA THR A 8 -8.49 -4.18 -4.11
C THR A 8 -9.97 -4.43 -3.89
N LYS A 9 -10.46 -5.56 -4.39
CA LYS A 9 -11.81 -6.05 -4.08
C LYS A 9 -11.90 -6.43 -2.60
N LEU A 10 -12.92 -5.93 -1.91
CA LEU A 10 -13.20 -6.31 -0.53
C LEU A 10 -13.46 -7.80 -0.40
N LYS A 11 -12.70 -8.49 0.45
CA LYS A 11 -12.85 -9.94 0.68
C LYS A 11 -13.78 -10.25 1.84
N THR A 12 -13.91 -9.34 2.80
CA THR A 12 -14.77 -9.47 3.97
C THR A 12 -16.14 -8.83 3.73
N LYS A 13 -17.20 -9.49 4.22
CA LYS A 13 -18.53 -8.86 4.29
C LYS A 13 -18.48 -7.73 5.30
N ILE A 14 -18.89 -6.53 4.91
CA ILE A 14 -18.93 -5.32 5.75
C ILE A 14 -19.71 -5.58 7.07
N GLY A 15 -20.80 -6.36 7.01
CA GLY A 15 -21.61 -6.72 8.18
C GLY A 15 -20.92 -7.60 9.23
N LYS A 16 -19.75 -8.18 8.93
CA LYS A 16 -18.93 -8.91 9.92
C LYS A 16 -17.93 -7.99 10.65
N GLY A 17 -18.01 -6.68 10.45
CA GLY A 17 -17.09 -5.69 10.99
C GLY A 17 -15.87 -5.44 10.12
N PHE A 18 -15.02 -4.53 10.58
CA PHE A 18 -13.88 -3.99 9.82
C PHE A 18 -12.50 -4.43 10.35
N SER A 19 -12.44 -5.26 11.40
CA SER A 19 -11.22 -5.59 12.14
C SER A 19 -10.13 -6.30 11.32
N HIS A 20 -10.47 -6.86 10.17
CA HIS A 20 -9.55 -7.62 9.31
C HIS A 20 -9.33 -6.99 7.93
N MET A 21 -9.82 -5.76 7.70
CA MET A 21 -9.56 -5.07 6.44
C MET A 21 -8.12 -4.61 6.38
N LYS A 22 -7.46 -4.99 5.29
CA LYS A 22 -6.11 -4.52 4.97
C LYS A 22 -6.15 -3.08 4.46
N ALA A 23 -4.99 -2.42 4.46
CA ALA A 23 -4.91 -1.01 4.09
C ALA A 23 -5.36 -0.74 2.64
N ASP A 24 -5.09 -1.66 1.72
CA ASP A 24 -5.57 -1.60 0.33
C ASP A 24 -7.08 -1.78 0.21
N GLU A 25 -7.68 -2.65 1.04
CA GLU A 25 -9.13 -2.79 1.16
C GLU A 25 -9.77 -1.52 1.74
N TRP A 26 -9.14 -0.89 2.74
CA TRP A 26 -9.57 0.40 3.28
C TRP A 26 -9.53 1.52 2.23
N LYS A 27 -8.45 1.58 1.44
CA LYS A 27 -8.35 2.51 0.31
C LYS A 27 -9.52 2.32 -0.66
N SER A 28 -9.81 1.09 -1.07
CA SER A 28 -10.96 0.80 -1.94
C SER A 28 -12.29 1.15 -1.30
N TRP A 29 -12.46 0.86 -0.01
CA TRP A 29 -13.66 1.19 0.73
C TRP A 29 -13.93 2.70 0.70
N VAL A 30 -12.95 3.50 1.08
CA VAL A 30 -13.09 4.97 1.11
C VAL A 30 -13.35 5.52 -0.29
N LEU A 31 -12.54 5.14 -1.27
CA LEU A 31 -12.52 5.83 -2.57
C LEU A 31 -13.62 5.38 -3.54
N VAL A 32 -14.11 4.14 -3.41
CA VAL A 32 -14.99 3.53 -4.40
C VAL A 32 -16.29 2.99 -3.81
N TYR A 33 -16.22 2.19 -2.74
CA TYR A 33 -17.43 1.54 -2.21
C TYR A 33 -18.29 2.49 -1.38
N SER A 34 -17.70 3.20 -0.41
CA SER A 34 -18.42 4.06 0.51
C SER A 34 -19.22 5.19 -0.15
N PRO A 35 -18.77 5.85 -1.24
CA PRO A 35 -19.56 6.89 -1.91
C PRO A 35 -20.85 6.36 -2.55
N VAL A 36 -20.86 5.08 -2.93
CA VAL A 36 -22.02 4.43 -3.56
C VAL A 36 -22.91 3.79 -2.50
N LEU A 37 -22.31 3.05 -1.57
CA LEU A 37 -23.04 2.23 -0.60
C LEU A 37 -23.62 3.03 0.57
N LEU A 38 -22.99 4.14 0.96
CA LEU A 38 -23.48 4.96 2.07
C LEU A 38 -24.56 5.97 1.64
N LYS A 39 -24.63 6.31 0.35
CA LYS A 39 -25.58 7.31 -0.17
C LYS A 39 -27.05 7.00 0.15
N PRO A 40 -27.56 5.75 -0.01
CA PRO A 40 -28.94 5.44 0.36
C PRO A 40 -29.14 5.13 1.85
N VAL A 41 -28.06 5.06 2.64
CA VAL A 41 -28.11 4.60 4.04
C VAL A 41 -27.98 5.75 5.03
N LEU A 42 -27.13 6.73 4.72
CA LEU A 42 -26.85 7.87 5.60
C LEU A 42 -27.78 9.05 5.32
N LEU A 43 -28.10 9.81 6.37
CA LEU A 43 -28.73 11.12 6.24
C LEU A 43 -27.83 12.05 5.42
N SER A 44 -28.44 12.98 4.67
CA SER A 44 -27.72 13.81 3.71
C SER A 44 -26.59 14.62 4.33
N ASN A 45 -26.76 15.15 5.55
CA ASN A 45 -25.71 15.87 6.28
C ASN A 45 -24.51 14.96 6.60
N MET A 46 -24.77 13.74 7.10
CA MET A 46 -23.72 12.76 7.44
C MET A 46 -22.97 12.30 6.18
N PHE A 47 -23.72 12.05 5.10
CA PHE A 47 -23.14 11.63 3.83
C PHE A 47 -22.27 12.73 3.21
N ASN A 48 -22.74 13.98 3.24
CA ASN A 48 -21.97 15.11 2.76
C ASN A 48 -20.68 15.28 3.56
N GLY A 49 -20.76 15.19 4.90
CA GLY A 49 -19.61 15.12 5.81
C GLY A 49 -18.58 14.09 5.39
N TRP A 50 -19.01 12.83 5.23
CA TRP A 50 -18.15 11.73 4.77
C TRP A 50 -17.53 12.00 3.39
N MET A 51 -18.27 12.63 2.47
CA MET A 51 -17.76 12.93 1.14
C MET A 51 -16.62 13.95 1.13
N HIS A 52 -16.52 14.83 2.13
CA HIS A 52 -15.32 15.67 2.29
C HIS A 52 -14.08 14.81 2.53
N TYR A 53 -14.16 13.82 3.44
CA TYR A 53 -13.07 12.87 3.67
C TYR A 53 -12.70 12.08 2.40
N VAL A 54 -13.69 11.57 1.67
CA VAL A 54 -13.44 10.86 0.39
C VAL A 54 -12.73 11.75 -0.62
N LYS A 55 -13.14 13.02 -0.76
CA LYS A 55 -12.50 13.98 -1.68
C LYS A 55 -11.05 14.27 -1.28
N ALA A 56 -10.79 14.46 0.01
CA ALA A 56 -9.43 14.61 0.53
C ALA A 56 -8.58 13.37 0.18
N CYS A 57 -9.04 12.17 0.54
CA CYS A 57 -8.31 10.93 0.27
C CYS A 57 -8.03 10.72 -1.23
N ARG A 58 -8.96 11.07 -2.14
CA ARG A 58 -8.73 10.97 -3.59
C ARG A 58 -7.53 11.81 -4.05
N ILE A 59 -7.32 12.97 -3.44
CA ILE A 59 -6.19 13.83 -3.75
C ILE A 59 -4.91 13.25 -3.11
N LEU A 60 -4.97 12.90 -1.83
CA LEU A 60 -3.79 12.49 -1.05
C LEU A 60 -3.15 11.17 -1.49
N VAL A 61 -3.91 10.28 -2.15
CA VAL A 61 -3.36 9.00 -2.66
C VAL A 61 -2.67 9.12 -4.02
N LYS A 62 -2.65 10.31 -4.63
CA LYS A 62 -1.99 10.49 -5.93
C LYS A 62 -0.47 10.35 -5.78
N PRO A 63 0.21 9.72 -6.74
CA PRO A 63 1.67 9.60 -6.71
C PRO A 63 2.37 10.95 -6.95
N SER A 64 1.67 11.92 -7.55
CA SER A 64 2.12 13.30 -7.75
C SER A 64 0.96 14.24 -7.39
N ILE A 65 1.27 15.31 -6.66
CA ILE A 65 0.29 16.26 -6.13
C ILE A 65 0.84 17.68 -6.25
N SER A 66 0.00 18.62 -6.69
CA SER A 66 0.34 20.04 -6.74
C SER A 66 0.03 20.76 -5.43
N PHE A 67 0.64 21.91 -5.19
CA PHE A 67 0.35 22.71 -3.98
C PHE A 67 -1.11 23.12 -3.86
N ILE A 68 -1.77 23.45 -4.98
CA ILE A 68 -3.21 23.78 -5.02
C ILE A 68 -4.06 22.58 -4.55
N GLU A 69 -3.69 21.38 -4.98
CA GLU A 69 -4.36 20.16 -4.55
C GLU A 69 -4.12 19.86 -3.07
N ILE A 70 -2.91 20.12 -2.55
CA ILE A 70 -2.61 20.00 -1.11
C ILE A 70 -3.51 20.93 -0.30
N ASP A 71 -3.61 22.22 -0.68
CA ASP A 71 -4.48 23.19 -0.02
C ASP A 71 -5.97 22.76 -0.09
N GLN A 72 -6.39 22.18 -1.22
CA GLN A 72 -7.74 21.67 -1.38
C GLN A 72 -8.01 20.44 -0.51
N ALA A 73 -7.07 19.50 -0.43
CA ALA A 73 -7.19 18.33 0.43
C ALA A 73 -7.25 18.73 1.91
N HIS A 74 -6.46 19.72 2.33
CA HIS A 74 -6.49 20.26 3.69
C HIS A 74 -7.87 20.83 4.04
N ARG A 75 -8.43 21.68 3.17
CA ARG A 75 -9.79 22.23 3.36
C ARG A 75 -10.84 21.13 3.50
N TYR A 76 -10.79 20.09 2.66
CA TYR A 76 -11.70 18.96 2.78
C TYR A 76 -11.54 18.19 4.11
N LEU A 77 -10.33 18.06 4.64
CA LEU A 77 -10.11 17.42 5.95
C LEU A 77 -10.65 18.28 7.09
N GLN A 78 -10.53 19.60 7.01
CA GLN A 78 -11.14 20.54 7.96
C GLN A 78 -12.66 20.45 7.93
N GLU A 79 -13.27 20.53 6.74
CA GLU A 79 -14.72 20.40 6.55
C GLU A 79 -15.26 19.05 7.04
N PHE A 80 -14.50 17.97 6.85
CA PHE A 80 -14.84 16.67 7.41
C PHE A 80 -14.83 16.69 8.95
N CYS A 81 -13.79 17.24 9.58
CA CYS A 81 -13.71 17.32 11.03
C CYS A 81 -14.84 18.19 11.62
N GLN A 82 -15.13 19.34 11.01
CA GLN A 82 -16.23 20.20 11.41
C GLN A 82 -17.58 19.48 11.27
N SER A 83 -17.81 18.81 10.14
CA SER A 83 -19.04 18.03 9.95
C SER A 83 -19.20 16.92 10.99
N CYS A 84 -18.10 16.30 11.42
CA CYS A 84 -18.12 15.33 12.50
C CYS A 84 -18.48 15.96 13.85
N GLU A 85 -17.93 17.13 14.17
CA GLU A 85 -18.26 17.87 15.39
C GLU A 85 -19.75 18.28 15.43
N ASP A 86 -20.28 18.78 14.31
CA ASP A 86 -21.66 19.24 14.21
C ASP A 86 -22.67 18.08 14.29
N THR A 87 -22.29 16.92 13.75
CA THR A 87 -23.19 15.77 13.56
C THR A 87 -23.19 14.82 14.77
N TYR A 88 -22.06 14.66 15.44
CA TYR A 88 -21.86 13.65 16.47
C TYR A 88 -21.51 14.28 17.82
N LYS A 89 -21.51 13.47 18.88
CA LYS A 89 -21.12 13.93 20.21
C LYS A 89 -19.61 14.27 20.25
N PRO A 90 -19.14 15.17 21.14
CA PRO A 90 -17.75 15.65 21.17
C PRO A 90 -16.66 14.58 21.21
N LYS A 91 -16.96 13.38 21.71
CA LYS A 91 -16.03 12.25 21.78
C LYS A 91 -15.76 11.56 20.43
N VAL A 92 -16.35 12.02 19.32
CA VAL A 92 -16.14 11.40 18.00
C VAL A 92 -14.78 11.72 17.41
N LEU A 93 -14.22 12.89 17.74
CA LEU A 93 -12.94 13.35 17.18
C LEU A 93 -11.79 12.57 17.82
N THR A 94 -11.08 11.82 16.98
CA THR A 94 -9.94 11.01 17.41
C THR A 94 -8.62 11.74 17.18
N CYS A 95 -7.55 11.26 17.82
CA CYS A 95 -6.19 11.76 17.56
C CYS A 95 -5.81 11.66 16.07
N ASN A 96 -6.21 10.58 15.38
CA ASN A 96 -5.95 10.43 13.95
C ASN A 96 -6.65 11.51 13.11
N MET A 97 -7.85 11.93 13.51
CA MET A 97 -8.56 13.03 12.84
C MET A 97 -7.85 14.36 13.06
N HIS A 98 -7.29 14.60 14.24
CA HIS A 98 -6.43 15.75 14.48
C HIS A 98 -5.17 15.70 13.60
N LEU A 99 -4.53 14.53 13.48
CA LEU A 99 -3.34 14.34 12.64
C LEU A 99 -3.60 14.59 11.14
N HIS A 100 -4.85 14.46 10.67
CA HIS A 100 -5.20 14.85 9.31
C HIS A 100 -4.85 16.32 9.02
N LEU A 101 -4.98 17.21 9.99
CA LEU A 101 -4.71 18.63 9.81
C LEU A 101 -3.22 18.93 9.59
N HIS A 102 -2.33 18.06 10.10
CA HIS A 102 -0.88 18.17 9.94
C HIS A 102 -0.35 17.54 8.64
N LEU A 103 -1.19 16.83 7.89
CA LEU A 103 -0.78 16.24 6.60
C LEU A 103 -0.41 17.32 5.58
N HIS A 104 -1.02 18.49 5.66
CA HIS A 104 -0.73 19.61 4.76
C HIS A 104 0.76 20.00 4.79
N ASP A 105 1.28 20.28 5.98
CA ASP A 105 2.68 20.68 6.16
C ASP A 105 3.62 19.51 5.87
N THR A 106 3.26 18.31 6.33
CA THR A 106 4.03 17.09 6.06
C THR A 106 4.22 16.83 4.56
N ILE A 107 3.17 17.03 3.75
CA ILE A 107 3.25 16.79 2.29
C ILE A 107 4.04 17.90 1.59
N ARG A 108 4.00 19.14 2.11
CA ARG A 108 4.85 20.22 1.59
C ARG A 108 6.33 19.95 1.84
N ASP A 109 6.67 19.41 3.00
CA ASP A 109 8.06 19.17 3.41
C ASP A 109 8.65 17.90 2.79
N PHE A 110 7.88 16.80 2.74
CA PHE A 110 8.38 15.47 2.35
C PHE A 110 7.86 14.99 0.98
N GLY A 111 6.99 15.76 0.33
CA GLY A 111 6.36 15.39 -0.93
C GLY A 111 5.10 14.51 -0.76
N PRO A 112 4.61 13.86 -1.83
CA PRO A 112 3.37 13.09 -1.80
C PRO A 112 3.41 11.94 -0.78
N VAL A 113 2.29 11.69 -0.08
CA VAL A 113 2.14 10.59 0.90
C VAL A 113 2.56 9.24 0.34
N TYR A 114 2.35 9.02 -0.96
CA TYR A 114 2.78 7.82 -1.67
C TYR A 114 4.27 7.51 -1.49
N GLY A 115 5.13 8.52 -1.34
CA GLY A 115 6.58 8.36 -1.21
C GLY A 115 7.02 7.79 0.15
N TYR A 116 6.24 8.00 1.21
CA TYR A 116 6.64 7.64 2.58
C TYR A 116 5.57 6.86 3.37
N TRP A 117 4.46 6.46 2.74
CA TRP A 117 3.48 5.61 3.38
C TRP A 117 4.03 4.22 3.76
N LEU A 118 3.42 3.58 4.76
CA LEU A 118 3.95 2.36 5.36
C LEU A 118 3.65 1.07 4.57
N PHE A 119 2.96 1.15 3.43
CA PHE A 119 2.55 -0.06 2.68
C PHE A 119 3.74 -0.91 2.26
N GLY A 120 4.83 -0.27 1.82
CA GLY A 120 6.08 -0.96 1.47
C GLY A 120 6.73 -1.62 2.69
N PHE A 121 6.79 -0.90 3.81
CA PHE A 121 7.34 -1.39 5.07
C PHE A 121 6.55 -2.58 5.63
N GLU A 122 5.21 -2.50 5.65
CA GLU A 122 4.36 -3.60 6.12
C GLU A 122 4.51 -4.85 5.25
N ARG A 123 4.58 -4.69 3.93
CA ARG A 123 4.85 -5.81 3.01
C ARG A 123 6.20 -6.44 3.31
N TYR A 124 7.23 -5.62 3.52
CA TYR A 124 8.57 -6.09 3.85
C TYR A 124 8.62 -6.80 5.22
N ASN A 125 7.93 -6.27 6.23
CA ASN A 125 7.78 -6.93 7.54
C ASN A 125 7.15 -8.32 7.39
N GLY A 126 6.17 -8.48 6.50
CA GLY A 126 5.61 -9.79 6.15
C GLY A 126 6.63 -10.76 5.58
N LEU A 127 7.53 -10.29 4.71
CA LEU A 127 8.64 -11.10 4.16
C LEU A 127 9.64 -11.48 5.25
N LEU A 128 10.02 -10.54 6.11
CA LEU A 128 10.93 -10.80 7.23
C LEU A 128 10.34 -11.84 8.19
N LYS A 129 9.05 -11.73 8.53
CA LYS A 129 8.36 -12.67 9.42
C LYS A 129 8.36 -14.11 8.88
N ASN A 130 8.35 -14.29 7.55
CA ASN A 130 8.34 -15.60 6.92
C ASN A 130 9.74 -16.26 6.88
N ASN A 131 10.79 -15.58 7.33
CA ASN A 131 12.11 -16.18 7.45
C ASN A 131 12.19 -17.10 8.67
N LYS A 132 11.93 -18.40 8.42
CA LYS A 132 12.18 -19.45 9.42
C LYS A 132 13.64 -19.43 9.86
N THR A 133 13.87 -19.31 11.17
CA THR A 133 15.17 -19.43 11.83
C THR A 133 15.14 -20.63 12.78
N ASN A 134 16.26 -21.36 12.85
CA ASN A 134 16.44 -22.46 13.80
C ASN A 134 16.92 -21.97 15.19
N ARG A 135 16.96 -20.65 15.42
CA ARG A 135 17.39 -19.96 16.66
C ARG A 135 18.81 -20.27 17.14
N LYS A 136 19.60 -21.00 16.36
CA LYS A 136 21.02 -21.31 16.64
C LYS A 136 21.95 -20.18 16.20
N ASN A 137 21.70 -19.65 15.01
CA ASN A 137 22.37 -18.49 14.46
C ASN A 137 21.33 -17.35 14.48
N GLY A 138 21.73 -16.14 14.87
CA GLY A 138 20.84 -14.98 14.98
C GLY A 138 19.97 -14.75 13.73
N PHE A 139 18.91 -13.96 13.88
CA PHE A 139 18.02 -13.64 12.77
C PHE A 139 18.80 -12.98 11.63
N GLU A 140 19.71 -12.08 11.95
CA GLU A 140 20.56 -11.31 11.06
C GLU A 140 21.40 -12.23 10.17
N THR A 141 22.10 -13.20 10.77
CA THR A 141 22.92 -14.18 10.02
C THR A 141 22.07 -15.04 9.11
N THR A 142 20.91 -15.51 9.60
CA THR A 142 19.99 -16.34 8.82
C THR A 142 19.40 -15.56 7.64
N TYR A 143 18.98 -14.33 7.90
CA TYR A 143 18.42 -13.43 6.90
C TYR A 143 19.45 -13.08 5.84
N MET A 144 20.66 -12.68 6.24
CA MET A 144 21.73 -12.31 5.31
C MET A 144 22.13 -13.49 4.42
N THR A 145 22.26 -14.70 4.99
CA THR A 145 22.58 -15.90 4.21
C THR A 145 21.51 -16.19 3.15
N LYS A 146 20.23 -16.11 3.51
CA LYS A 146 19.12 -16.28 2.57
C LYS A 146 19.10 -15.18 1.51
N PHE A 147 19.27 -13.92 1.93
CA PHE A 147 19.28 -12.79 1.01
C PHE A 147 20.38 -12.92 -0.04
N THR A 148 21.61 -13.24 0.38
CA THR A 148 22.74 -13.48 -0.53
C THR A 148 22.47 -14.66 -1.45
N ALA A 149 21.97 -15.79 -0.90
CA ALA A 149 21.63 -16.95 -1.73
C ALA A 149 20.55 -16.61 -2.77
N ASP A 150 19.50 -15.88 -2.40
CA ASP A 150 18.43 -15.47 -3.31
C ASP A 150 18.89 -14.44 -4.36
N ALA A 151 19.80 -13.53 -4.00
CA ALA A 151 20.35 -12.54 -4.92
C ALA A 151 21.21 -13.19 -6.01
N TYR A 152 22.02 -14.18 -5.64
CA TYR A 152 22.99 -14.80 -6.56
C TYR A 152 22.54 -16.14 -7.17
N LYS A 153 21.39 -16.71 -6.76
CA LYS A 153 20.94 -18.03 -7.28
C LYS A 153 20.77 -18.06 -8.80
N ALA A 154 20.29 -16.97 -9.41
CA ALA A 154 20.06 -16.91 -10.85
C ALA A 154 21.39 -16.90 -11.62
N ASP A 155 22.38 -16.15 -11.12
CA ASP A 155 23.72 -16.10 -11.71
C ASP A 155 24.45 -17.43 -11.55
N TYR A 156 24.30 -18.08 -10.39
CA TYR A 156 24.81 -19.42 -10.15
C TYR A 156 24.22 -20.42 -11.16
N ILE A 157 22.90 -20.42 -11.34
CA ILE A 157 22.23 -21.31 -12.32
C ILE A 157 22.70 -21.02 -13.74
N ARG A 158 22.80 -19.76 -14.15
CA ARG A 158 23.27 -19.36 -15.48
C ARG A 158 24.71 -19.83 -15.75
N ASN A 159 25.59 -19.72 -14.76
CA ASN A 159 26.95 -20.23 -14.85
C ASN A 159 26.98 -21.76 -14.93
N THR A 160 26.15 -22.47 -14.15
CA THR A 160 26.09 -23.93 -14.23
C THR A 160 25.55 -24.43 -15.57
N LEU A 161 24.58 -23.73 -16.17
CA LEU A 161 24.04 -24.00 -17.50
C LEU A 161 25.08 -23.82 -18.63
N SER A 162 26.10 -23.01 -18.39
CA SER A 162 27.18 -22.75 -19.34
C SER A 162 28.25 -23.85 -19.32
N CYS A 163 28.18 -24.80 -18.38
CA CYS A 163 29.09 -25.94 -18.29
C CYS A 163 28.38 -27.23 -18.76
N SER A 164 28.79 -27.76 -19.90
CA SER A 164 28.19 -28.96 -20.52
C SER A 164 28.20 -30.19 -19.61
N SER A 165 29.17 -30.27 -18.68
CA SER A 165 29.30 -31.37 -17.72
C SER A 165 28.25 -31.35 -16.60
N LEU A 166 27.58 -30.20 -16.37
CA LEU A 166 26.59 -30.03 -15.30
C LEU A 166 25.14 -30.17 -15.79
N ILE A 167 24.93 -30.30 -17.10
CA ILE A 167 23.62 -30.53 -17.74
C ILE A 167 22.83 -31.69 -17.11
N PRO A 168 23.44 -32.85 -16.72
CA PRO A 168 22.72 -33.94 -16.08
C PRO A 168 22.04 -33.57 -14.75
N PHE A 169 22.51 -32.51 -14.08
CA PHE A 169 22.00 -32.07 -12.79
C PHE A 169 20.93 -30.98 -12.91
N LEU A 170 20.54 -30.57 -14.11
CA LEU A 170 19.52 -29.55 -14.34
C LEU A 170 18.18 -29.79 -13.62
N PRO A 171 17.64 -31.01 -13.56
CA PRO A 171 16.42 -31.29 -12.80
C PRO A 171 16.55 -31.00 -11.29
N LEU A 172 17.77 -31.06 -10.74
CA LEU A 172 18.06 -30.71 -9.35
C LEU A 172 18.07 -29.18 -9.17
N PHE A 173 18.60 -28.44 -10.15
CA PHE A 173 18.66 -26.98 -10.13
C PHE A 173 17.28 -26.32 -10.37
N GLU A 174 16.40 -26.92 -11.17
CA GLU A 174 15.00 -26.46 -11.33
C GLU A 174 14.18 -26.54 -10.03
N LYS A 175 14.51 -27.48 -9.13
CA LYS A 175 13.89 -27.53 -7.80
C LYS A 175 14.26 -26.33 -6.91
N LEU A 176 15.39 -25.67 -7.18
CA LEU A 176 15.83 -24.47 -6.43
C LEU A 176 15.09 -23.20 -6.88
N THR A 177 14.57 -23.16 -8.12
CA THR A 177 13.86 -21.99 -8.66
C THR A 177 12.36 -22.06 -8.44
N SER A 178 11.76 -23.26 -8.48
CA SER A 178 10.31 -23.50 -8.34
C SER A 178 9.71 -23.12 -6.97
N THR A 179 10.54 -22.91 -5.94
CA THR A 179 10.06 -22.40 -4.63
C THR A 179 9.89 -20.89 -4.59
N THR A 180 10.25 -20.17 -5.66
CA THR A 180 10.06 -18.72 -5.75
C THR A 180 8.62 -18.45 -6.16
N THR A 181 7.72 -18.23 -5.21
CA THR A 181 6.42 -17.61 -5.51
C THR A 181 6.67 -16.34 -6.31
N PRO A 182 6.01 -16.14 -7.47
CA PRO A 182 6.23 -14.94 -8.26
C PRO A 182 5.86 -13.73 -7.41
N ILE A 183 6.87 -12.95 -7.04
CA ILE A 183 6.67 -11.59 -6.60
C ILE A 183 6.16 -10.89 -7.86
N THR A 184 4.84 -10.66 -7.93
CA THR A 184 4.27 -9.80 -8.96
C THR A 184 4.77 -8.39 -8.70
N THR A 185 5.95 -8.09 -9.24
CA THR A 185 6.46 -6.75 -9.39
C THR A 185 5.71 -6.17 -10.57
N TYR A 186 4.60 -5.47 -10.31
CA TYR A 186 4.09 -4.51 -11.28
C TYR A 186 5.08 -3.35 -11.31
N ALA A 187 6.18 -3.54 -12.05
CA ALA A 187 7.04 -2.46 -12.47
C ALA A 187 6.32 -1.79 -13.63
N THR A 188 5.49 -0.78 -13.33
CA THR A 188 5.05 0.17 -14.33
C THR A 188 6.26 1.02 -14.69
N TYR A 189 6.97 0.64 -15.76
CA TYR A 189 7.95 1.49 -16.38
C TYR A 189 7.22 2.73 -16.93
N ALA A 190 7.40 3.88 -16.30
CA ALA A 190 7.17 5.15 -16.96
C ALA A 190 8.30 5.33 -17.99
N PRO A 191 8.00 5.66 -19.27
CA PRO A 191 9.05 5.91 -20.24
C PRO A 191 9.77 7.20 -19.88
N THR A 192 11.08 7.08 -19.66
CA THR A 192 12.01 8.19 -19.55
C THR A 192 12.07 8.89 -20.90
N ASN A 193 11.25 9.94 -21.09
CA ASN A 193 11.51 10.91 -22.14
C ASN A 193 12.66 11.79 -21.68
N GLN A 194 13.85 11.46 -22.17
CA GLN A 194 14.95 12.41 -22.28
C GLN A 194 14.50 13.57 -23.18
N GLN A 195 14.62 14.80 -22.70
CA GLN A 195 14.97 15.92 -23.56
C GLN A 195 16.05 16.77 -22.88
N PRO A 196 16.99 17.32 -23.67
CA PRO A 196 18.11 18.10 -23.16
C PRO A 196 17.73 19.58 -22.99
N PHE A 197 18.31 20.18 -21.96
CA PHE A 197 18.27 21.59 -21.53
C PHE A 197 16.94 22.09 -20.95
#